data_AF-U3A2T3-F1
#
_entry.id   AF-U3A2T3-F1
#
_cell.length_a   1.000
_cell.length_b   1.000
_cell.length_c   1.000
_cell.angle_alpha   90.00
_cell.angle_beta   90.00
_cell.angle_gamma   90.00
#
_symmetry.space_group_name_H-M   'P 1'
#
loop_
_entity.id
_entity.type
_entity.pdbx_description
1 polymer ?
#
loop_
_entity_poly.entity_id
_entity_poly.type
_entity_poly.pdbx_seq_one_letter_code
_entity_poly.pdbx_strand_id
1 'polypeptide(L)'
;MAGSVNKVILVGNLGADPEVRSFQNGGKVCNLRIATSESWKDRNSGERQERTEWHSVAIFSEGLAGVAERFLRKGSKVYIEGQLRTRKWQDQSGNDRYTTEIVLQGPGAVMTMLDGAQGGGGGGGGGQRGGGFGGGNDRGGGSSGGGWDQGGGSGGGFGGGSGGGGKSSGGGFSDDFDDDIPF
;
A
#
# COMPACT_ATOMS: atom_id res chain seq x y z
N MET A 1 36.97 -9.48 12.21
CA MET A 1 35.97 -9.51 11.12
C MET A 1 35.49 -8.08 10.91
N ALA A 2 35.86 -7.44 9.80
CA ALA A 2 35.34 -6.11 9.47
C ALA A 2 33.88 -6.29 8.99
N GLY A 3 32.92 -5.67 9.67
CA GLY A 3 31.50 -5.75 9.31
C GLY A 3 31.21 -4.77 8.18
N SER A 4 31.13 -5.26 6.94
CA SER A 4 30.50 -4.51 5.86
C SER A 4 28.98 -4.78 5.87
N VAL A 5 28.21 -3.82 5.36
CA VAL A 5 26.75 -3.96 5.21
C VAL A 5 26.42 -3.95 3.73
N ASN A 6 25.78 -5.04 3.27
CA ASN A 6 25.13 -5.12 1.97
C ASN A 6 23.65 -5.40 2.23
N LYS A 7 22.82 -4.39 2.01
CA LYS A 7 21.37 -4.44 2.17
C LYS A 7 20.71 -3.62 1.06
N VAL A 8 19.70 -4.21 0.43
CA VAL A 8 18.81 -3.54 -0.52
C VAL A 8 17.41 -3.61 0.04
N ILE A 9 16.70 -2.49 0.02
CA ILE A 9 15.29 -2.41 0.43
C ILE A 9 14.50 -1.86 -0.76
N LEU A 10 13.44 -2.55 -1.16
CA LEU A 10 12.55 -2.10 -2.22
C LEU A 10 11.09 -2.21 -1.79
N VAL A 11 10.30 -1.23 -2.21
CA VAL A 11 8.84 -1.33 -2.30
C VAL A 11 8.46 -1.08 -3.74
N GLY A 12 7.84 -2.06 -4.39
CA GLY A 12 7.50 -1.95 -5.80
C GLY A 12 6.42 -2.94 -6.21
N ASN A 13 6.13 -2.95 -7.50
CA ASN A 13 5.11 -3.81 -8.09
C ASN A 13 5.75 -4.81 -9.07
N LEU A 14 5.25 -6.04 -9.10
CA LEU A 14 5.69 -7.05 -10.05
C LEU A 14 5.31 -6.67 -11.48
N GLY A 15 6.27 -6.67 -12.40
CA GLY A 15 6.01 -6.41 -13.84
C GLY A 15 5.50 -7.62 -14.61
N ALA A 16 5.75 -8.82 -14.08
CA ALA A 16 5.36 -10.10 -14.64
C ALA A 16 5.01 -11.07 -13.51
N ASP A 17 4.37 -12.19 -13.83
CA ASP A 17 4.13 -13.26 -12.87
C ASP A 17 5.47 -13.84 -12.37
N PRO A 18 5.54 -14.35 -11.13
CA PRO A 18 6.74 -14.97 -10.60
C PRO A 18 7.23 -16.15 -11.47
N GLU A 19 8.50 -16.14 -11.84
CA GLU A 19 9.11 -17.24 -12.59
C GLU A 19 9.79 -18.21 -11.62
N VAL A 20 9.34 -19.46 -11.63
CA VAL A 20 9.79 -20.47 -10.67
C VAL A 20 10.55 -21.57 -11.38
N ARG A 21 11.75 -21.90 -10.86
CA ARG A 21 12.55 -23.01 -11.35
C ARG A 21 12.95 -23.92 -10.19
N SER A 22 12.72 -25.21 -10.37
CA SER A 22 13.16 -26.26 -9.45
C SER A 22 14.45 -26.88 -9.96
N PHE A 23 15.39 -27.13 -9.07
CA PHE A 23 16.65 -27.78 -9.37
C PHE A 23 16.59 -29.27 -9.05
N GLN A 24 17.42 -30.08 -9.74
CA GLN A 24 17.48 -31.53 -9.56
C GLN A 24 17.92 -31.95 -8.15
N ASN A 25 18.62 -31.08 -7.43
CA ASN A 25 19.04 -31.28 -6.05
C ASN A 25 17.93 -30.96 -5.01
N GLY A 26 16.69 -30.68 -5.47
CA GLY A 26 15.55 -30.38 -4.60
C GLY A 26 15.39 -28.89 -4.25
N GLY A 27 16.37 -28.05 -4.56
CA GLY A 27 16.28 -26.61 -4.31
C GLY A 27 15.30 -25.91 -5.26
N LYS A 28 14.80 -24.74 -4.84
CA LYS A 28 13.88 -23.91 -5.62
C LYS A 28 14.39 -22.48 -5.72
N VAL A 29 14.27 -21.88 -6.90
CA VAL A 29 14.48 -20.44 -7.10
C VAL A 29 13.24 -19.79 -7.67
N CYS A 30 12.88 -18.62 -7.13
CA CYS A 30 11.84 -17.77 -7.68
C CYS A 30 12.47 -16.45 -8.15
N ASN A 31 12.29 -16.13 -9.42
CA ASN A 31 12.75 -14.91 -10.06
C ASN A 31 11.58 -13.92 -10.17
N LEU A 32 11.77 -12.70 -9.67
CA LEU A 32 10.80 -11.61 -9.76
C LEU A 32 11.38 -10.44 -10.56
N ARG A 33 10.51 -9.73 -11.27
CA ARG A 33 10.82 -8.45 -11.91
C ARG A 33 10.00 -7.36 -11.24
N ILE A 34 10.65 -6.43 -10.55
CA ILE A 34 9.98 -5.39 -9.74
C ILE A 34 10.22 -4.02 -10.36
N ALA A 35 9.17 -3.23 -10.52
CA ALA A 35 9.24 -1.83 -10.92
C ALA A 35 9.21 -0.90 -9.70
N THR A 36 10.03 0.14 -9.72
CA THR A 36 9.93 1.31 -8.83
C THR A 36 9.95 2.57 -9.67
N SER A 37 9.04 3.50 -9.42
CA SER A 37 8.96 4.75 -10.19
C SER A 37 9.18 5.99 -9.33
N GLU A 38 9.84 6.97 -9.91
CA GLU A 38 10.07 8.31 -9.35
C GLU A 38 9.46 9.34 -10.31
N SER A 39 8.74 10.33 -9.78
CA SER A 39 8.22 11.45 -10.58
C SER A 39 8.71 12.77 -10.01
N TRP A 40 9.25 13.62 -10.88
CA TRP A 40 9.78 14.93 -10.52
C TRP A 40 9.41 15.97 -11.57
N LYS A 41 9.55 17.25 -11.23
CA LYS A 41 9.38 18.36 -12.17
C LYS A 41 10.74 18.75 -12.72
N ASP A 42 10.89 18.78 -14.04
CA ASP A 42 12.12 19.23 -14.69
C ASP A 42 12.35 20.71 -14.42
N ARG A 43 13.58 21.07 -14.05
CA ARG A 43 13.92 22.44 -13.64
C ARG A 43 13.99 23.41 -14.84
N ASN A 44 14.27 22.91 -16.04
CA ASN A 44 14.46 23.73 -17.23
C ASN A 44 13.16 23.88 -18.02
N SER A 45 12.41 22.79 -18.23
CA SER A 45 11.15 22.80 -18.97
C SER A 45 9.92 23.05 -18.09
N GLY A 46 10.02 22.78 -16.78
CA GLY A 46 8.88 22.83 -15.88
C GLY A 46 7.88 21.68 -16.08
N GLU A 47 8.19 20.71 -16.94
CA GLU A 47 7.32 19.55 -17.20
C GLU A 47 7.47 18.48 -16.13
N ARG A 48 6.41 17.69 -15.92
CA ARG A 48 6.46 16.54 -15.02
C ARG A 48 7.10 15.37 -15.77
N GLN A 49 8.20 14.85 -15.25
CA GLN A 49 8.86 13.64 -15.73
C GLN A 49 8.60 12.45 -14.79
N GLU A 50 8.75 11.25 -15.34
CA GLU A 50 8.66 9.99 -14.62
C GLU A 50 9.78 9.05 -15.10
N ARG A 51 10.45 8.38 -14.16
CA ARG A 51 11.44 7.35 -14.43
C ARG A 51 11.06 6.09 -13.68
N THR A 52 11.00 4.98 -14.40
CA THR A 52 10.79 3.65 -13.82
C THR A 52 12.08 2.86 -13.88
N GLU A 53 12.55 2.42 -12.71
CA GLU A 53 13.64 1.47 -12.57
C GLU A 53 13.09 0.06 -12.42
N TRP A 54 13.83 -0.90 -13.00
CA TRP A 54 13.42 -2.28 -13.02
C TRP A 54 14.48 -3.19 -12.38
N HIS A 55 14.07 -3.85 -11.30
CA HIS A 55 14.95 -4.66 -10.46
C HIS A 55 14.73 -6.14 -10.70
N SER A 56 15.82 -6.88 -10.89
CA SER A 56 15.80 -8.34 -10.94
C SER A 56 16.05 -8.90 -9.54
N VAL A 57 15.10 -9.69 -9.04
CA VAL A 57 15.17 -10.30 -7.71
C VAL A 57 15.22 -11.81 -7.84
N ALA A 58 16.15 -12.46 -7.15
CA ALA A 58 16.31 -13.90 -7.11
C ALA A 58 16.14 -14.40 -5.66
N ILE A 59 15.06 -15.14 -5.43
CA ILE A 59 14.70 -15.70 -4.12
C ILE A 59 15.16 -17.15 -4.07
N PHE A 60 16.17 -17.42 -3.25
CA PHE A 60 16.70 -18.77 -2.99
C PHE A 60 16.21 -19.34 -1.64
N SER A 61 15.61 -18.51 -0.78
CA SER A 61 14.92 -18.99 0.42
C SER A 61 13.69 -19.81 0.00
N GLU A 62 13.69 -21.11 0.31
CA GLU A 62 12.61 -22.02 -0.09
C GLU A 62 11.24 -21.58 0.42
N GLY A 63 11.16 -21.12 1.67
CA GLY A 63 9.92 -20.61 2.27
C GLY A 63 9.39 -19.39 1.52
N LEU A 64 10.26 -18.42 1.21
CA LEU A 64 9.86 -17.21 0.49
C LEU A 64 9.52 -17.51 -0.97
N ALA A 65 10.25 -18.42 -1.62
CA ALA A 65 9.97 -18.85 -3.00
C ALA A 65 8.60 -19.54 -3.10
N GLY A 66 8.24 -20.38 -2.11
CA GLY A 66 6.92 -21.01 -2.05
C GLY A 66 5.78 -20.01 -1.81
N VAL A 67 6.00 -18.98 -0.99
CA VAL A 67 5.03 -17.89 -0.81
C VAL A 67 4.88 -17.08 -2.10
N ALA A 68 5.99 -16.71 -2.73
CA ALA A 68 6.00 -15.93 -3.97
C ALA A 68 5.21 -16.65 -5.08
N GLU A 69 5.49 -17.93 -5.32
CA GLU A 69 4.77 -18.75 -6.30
C GLU A 69 3.26 -18.80 -6.03
N ARG A 70 2.87 -19.04 -4.77
CA ARG A 70 1.46 -19.27 -4.43
C ARG A 70 0.63 -17.99 -4.51
N PHE A 71 1.18 -16.87 -4.07
CA PHE A 71 0.38 -15.68 -3.78
C PHE A 71 0.70 -14.46 -4.66
N LEU A 72 1.91 -14.35 -5.20
CA LEU A 72 2.26 -13.19 -6.03
C LEU A 72 1.83 -13.39 -7.48
N ARG A 73 1.35 -12.32 -8.09
CA ARG A 73 1.02 -12.25 -9.52
C ARG A 73 1.57 -10.96 -10.11
N LYS A 74 1.53 -10.82 -11.43
CA LYS A 74 1.78 -9.53 -12.09
C LYS A 74 0.95 -8.44 -11.43
N GLY A 75 1.58 -7.32 -11.11
CA GLY A 75 0.97 -6.18 -10.44
C GLY A 75 1.01 -6.24 -8.92
N SER A 76 1.32 -7.39 -8.29
CA SER A 76 1.40 -7.50 -6.83
C SER A 76 2.40 -6.51 -6.24
N LYS A 77 2.01 -5.82 -5.16
CA LYS A 77 2.87 -4.91 -4.41
C LYS A 77 3.62 -5.66 -3.34
N VAL A 78 4.93 -5.49 -3.30
CA VAL A 78 5.82 -6.21 -2.39
C VAL A 78 6.85 -5.29 -1.75
N TYR A 79 7.16 -5.59 -0.50
CA TYR A 79 8.35 -5.15 0.21
C TYR A 79 9.41 -6.25 0.14
N ILE A 80 10.65 -5.88 -0.19
CA ILE A 80 11.77 -6.79 -0.35
C ILE A 80 12.97 -6.26 0.43
N GLU A 81 13.58 -7.10 1.26
CA GLU A 81 14.95 -6.91 1.75
C GLU A 81 15.85 -8.03 1.26
N GLY A 82 16.98 -7.67 0.66
CA GLY A 82 17.97 -8.60 0.15
C GLY A 82 19.35 -7.98 0.08
N GLN A 83 20.19 -8.55 -0.78
CA GLN A 83 21.58 -8.11 -0.97
C GLN A 83 21.90 -8.01 -2.44
N LEU A 84 22.72 -7.03 -2.86
CA LEU A 84 23.20 -6.99 -4.23
C LEU A 84 24.23 -8.10 -4.45
N ARG A 85 24.06 -8.85 -5.54
CA ARG A 85 25.04 -9.81 -6.02
C ARG A 85 25.23 -9.66 -7.51
N THR A 86 26.47 -9.41 -7.92
CA THR A 86 26.86 -9.45 -9.33
C THR A 86 27.48 -10.81 -9.63
N ARG A 87 26.92 -11.52 -10.62
CA ARG A 87 27.51 -12.76 -11.14
C ARG A 87 28.08 -12.54 -12.53
N LYS A 88 29.20 -13.20 -12.78
CA LYS A 88 29.84 -13.30 -14.09
C LYS A 88 29.36 -14.56 -14.79
N TRP A 89 29.02 -14.47 -16.07
CA TRP A 89 28.68 -15.61 -16.91
C TRP A 89 29.17 -15.36 -18.33
N GLN A 90 29.34 -16.41 -19.13
CA GLN A 90 29.76 -16.28 -20.53
C GLN A 90 28.56 -16.44 -21.46
N ASP A 91 28.47 -15.56 -22.46
CA ASP A 91 27.49 -15.71 -23.53
C ASP A 91 27.89 -16.81 -24.52
N GLN A 92 27.02 -17.09 -25.51
CA GLN A 92 27.26 -18.11 -26.53
C GLN A 92 28.50 -17.83 -27.39
N SER A 93 28.97 -16.59 -27.43
CA SER A 93 30.18 -16.17 -28.14
C SER A 93 31.43 -16.23 -27.27
N GLY A 94 31.32 -16.66 -26.01
CA GLY A 94 32.42 -16.76 -25.06
C GLY A 94 32.79 -15.44 -24.37
N ASN A 95 32.02 -14.36 -24.57
CA ASN A 95 32.30 -13.08 -23.93
C ASN A 95 31.80 -13.06 -22.48
N ASP A 96 32.60 -12.46 -21.61
CA ASP A 96 32.24 -12.26 -20.22
C ASP A 96 31.10 -11.21 -20.09
N ARG A 97 30.01 -11.62 -19.43
CA ARG A 97 28.85 -10.79 -19.10
C ARG A 97 28.65 -10.74 -17.60
N TYR A 98 28.14 -9.62 -17.14
CA TYR A 98 27.84 -9.38 -15.73
C TYR A 98 26.36 -9.12 -15.56
N THR A 99 25.78 -9.69 -14.51
CA THR A 99 24.40 -9.44 -14.13
C THR A 99 24.34 -9.18 -12.64
N THR A 100 23.81 -8.02 -12.27
CA THR A 100 23.57 -7.64 -10.88
C THR A 100 22.12 -7.94 -10.53
N GLU A 101 21.91 -8.71 -9.48
CA GLU A 101 20.59 -9.14 -9.00
C GLU A 101 20.48 -8.87 -7.50
N ILE A 102 19.26 -8.69 -7.02
CA ILE A 102 18.95 -8.63 -5.60
C ILE A 102 18.65 -10.04 -5.13
N VAL A 103 19.46 -10.57 -4.24
CA VAL A 103 19.38 -11.95 -3.78
C VAL A 103 18.75 -12.02 -2.40
N LEU A 104 17.73 -12.85 -2.28
CA LEU A 104 17.05 -13.17 -1.02
C LEU A 104 17.52 -14.56 -0.57
N GLN A 105 18.53 -14.57 0.29
CA GLN A 105 19.13 -15.77 0.87
C GLN A 105 19.57 -15.50 2.32
N GLY A 106 19.42 -16.50 3.20
CA GLY A 106 19.89 -16.42 4.58
C GLY A 106 19.00 -15.58 5.51
N PRO A 107 19.44 -15.31 6.75
CA PRO A 107 18.61 -14.72 7.80
C PRO A 107 18.20 -13.25 7.56
N GLY A 108 18.86 -12.54 6.64
CA GLY A 108 18.52 -11.16 6.29
C GLY A 108 17.50 -11.02 5.15
N ALA A 109 17.01 -12.13 4.60
CA ALA A 109 16.07 -12.11 3.48
C ALA A 109 14.63 -11.90 3.97
N VAL A 110 13.97 -10.85 3.48
CA VAL A 110 12.59 -10.53 3.83
C VAL A 110 11.79 -10.29 2.56
N MET A 111 10.60 -10.87 2.50
CA MET A 111 9.59 -10.52 1.51
C MET A 111 8.25 -10.39 2.23
N THR A 112 7.58 -9.25 2.04
CA THR A 112 6.23 -9.01 2.57
C THR A 112 5.31 -8.60 1.44
N MET A 113 4.16 -9.28 1.33
CA MET A 113 3.09 -8.87 0.44
C MET A 113 2.41 -7.64 1.03
N LEU A 114 2.27 -6.59 0.24
CA LEU A 114 1.63 -5.34 0.63
C LEU A 114 0.25 -5.17 -0.02
N ASP A 115 -0.16 -6.14 -0.84
CA ASP A 115 -1.51 -6.18 -1.37
C ASP A 115 -2.49 -6.42 -0.21
N GLY A 116 -3.59 -5.65 -0.20
CA GLY A 116 -4.70 -5.94 0.70
C GLY A 116 -5.24 -7.34 0.44
N ALA A 117 -5.74 -8.01 1.49
CA ALA A 117 -6.34 -9.32 1.34
C ALA A 117 -7.35 -9.29 0.19
N GLN A 118 -7.13 -10.12 -0.83
CA GLN A 118 -8.07 -10.28 -1.94
C GLN A 118 -9.31 -11.01 -1.42
N GLY A 119 -10.16 -10.27 -0.72
CA GLY A 119 -11.35 -10.77 -0.04
C GLY A 119 -12.39 -9.66 0.07
N GLY A 120 -13.30 -9.61 -0.91
CA GLY A 120 -14.63 -9.00 -0.72
C GLY A 120 -14.95 -7.70 -1.44
N GLY A 121 -14.21 -7.28 -2.47
CA GLY A 121 -14.48 -6.03 -3.20
C GLY A 121 -14.83 -6.24 -4.67
N GLY A 122 -15.97 -6.87 -4.99
CA GLY A 122 -16.37 -7.08 -6.38
C GLY A 122 -17.78 -7.64 -6.55
N GLY A 123 -18.78 -6.76 -6.51
CA GLY A 123 -20.18 -7.09 -6.78
C GLY A 123 -21.13 -5.88 -6.77
N GLY A 124 -20.62 -4.68 -7.09
CA GLY A 124 -21.46 -3.52 -7.34
C GLY A 124 -21.90 -3.49 -8.80
N GLY A 125 -23.16 -3.82 -9.09
CA GLY A 125 -23.79 -3.55 -10.38
C GLY A 125 -24.65 -4.69 -10.90
N GLY A 126 -25.96 -4.63 -10.63
CA GLY A 126 -26.90 -5.60 -11.20
C GLY A 126 -28.36 -5.43 -10.80
N GLY A 127 -29.01 -4.36 -11.27
CA GLY A 127 -30.44 -4.38 -11.63
C GLY A 127 -31.51 -4.26 -10.54
N GLN A 128 -32.05 -3.05 -10.33
CA GLN A 128 -33.49 -2.87 -10.11
C GLN A 128 -34.00 -1.76 -11.03
N ARG A 129 -34.42 -2.17 -12.23
CA ARG A 129 -35.38 -1.44 -13.05
C ARG A 129 -36.62 -2.32 -13.20
N GLY A 130 -37.78 -1.78 -12.82
CA GLY A 130 -39.08 -2.19 -13.36
C GLY A 130 -39.89 -3.17 -12.51
N GLY A 131 -41.08 -2.71 -12.07
CA GLY A 131 -42.11 -3.57 -11.50
C GLY A 131 -43.20 -2.76 -10.79
N GLY A 132 -44.05 -2.09 -11.56
CA GLY A 132 -45.15 -1.28 -11.03
C GLY A 132 -46.34 -2.11 -10.54
N PHE A 133 -46.86 -1.72 -9.38
CA PHE A 133 -48.19 -2.00 -8.83
C PHE A 133 -48.43 -0.83 -7.85
N GLY A 134 -49.49 -0.04 -7.81
CA GLY A 134 -50.86 -0.21 -8.26
C GLY A 134 -51.71 0.43 -7.16
N GLY A 135 -52.47 1.48 -7.50
CA GLY A 135 -53.63 1.94 -6.72
C GLY A 135 -53.38 2.93 -5.59
N GLY A 136 -54.31 3.88 -5.44
CA GLY A 136 -54.50 4.59 -4.17
C GLY A 136 -54.70 6.09 -4.34
N ASN A 137 -55.95 6.50 -4.29
CA ASN A 137 -56.44 7.85 -4.48
C ASN A 137 -56.11 8.81 -3.31
N ASP A 138 -56.42 10.08 -3.59
CA ASP A 138 -57.06 11.04 -2.68
C ASP A 138 -56.23 12.18 -2.07
N ARG A 139 -56.75 13.37 -2.40
CA ARG A 139 -56.44 14.70 -1.90
C ARG A 139 -57.22 14.95 -0.60
N GLY A 140 -56.66 15.74 0.30
CA GLY A 140 -57.35 16.33 1.46
C GLY A 140 -56.58 16.02 2.74
N GLY A 141 -56.09 16.97 3.54
CA GLY A 141 -56.72 18.21 3.98
C GLY A 141 -57.43 17.94 5.30
N GLY A 142 -56.91 18.42 6.44
CA GLY A 142 -57.63 18.29 7.71
C GLY A 142 -56.79 18.54 8.96
N SER A 143 -57.02 19.71 9.56
CA SER A 143 -56.53 20.13 10.87
C SER A 143 -57.29 19.46 12.03
N SER A 144 -56.73 19.59 13.23
CA SER A 144 -57.39 19.65 14.55
C SER A 144 -57.65 18.35 15.34
N GLY A 145 -57.21 18.38 16.60
CA GLY A 145 -58.11 18.09 17.73
C GLY A 145 -57.69 17.01 18.74
N GLY A 146 -57.22 17.46 19.92
CA GLY A 146 -57.37 16.83 21.25
C GLY A 146 -56.64 15.50 21.51
N GLY A 147 -56.10 15.18 22.68
CA GLY A 147 -56.27 15.72 24.02
C GLY A 147 -56.35 14.55 25.03
N TRP A 148 -55.55 14.66 26.11
CA TRP A 148 -55.67 14.01 27.43
C TRP A 148 -54.94 12.66 27.70
N ASP A 149 -53.91 12.81 28.55
CA ASP A 149 -53.59 12.08 29.80
C ASP A 149 -53.63 10.56 29.87
N GLN A 150 -52.51 9.94 30.32
CA GLN A 150 -52.37 9.51 31.72
C GLN A 150 -50.97 8.89 32.02
N GLY A 151 -50.25 9.48 32.99
CA GLY A 151 -49.30 8.90 33.98
C GLY A 151 -48.20 7.92 33.52
N GLY A 152 -46.93 8.00 33.94
CA GLY A 152 -46.28 8.72 35.02
C GLY A 152 -44.98 7.97 35.36
N GLY A 153 -43.97 8.66 35.91
CA GLY A 153 -42.87 7.99 36.63
C GLY A 153 -41.44 8.42 36.32
N SER A 154 -41.01 9.49 36.99
CA SER A 154 -39.77 9.58 37.80
C SER A 154 -38.37 9.50 37.16
N GLY A 155 -37.61 10.58 37.38
CA GLY A 155 -36.13 10.66 37.36
C GLY A 155 -35.65 11.77 36.41
N GLY A 156 -35.48 13.04 36.79
CA GLY A 156 -34.54 13.53 37.82
C GLY A 156 -33.11 13.50 37.25
N GLY A 157 -32.40 14.59 36.90
CA GLY A 157 -32.60 16.02 37.14
C GLY A 157 -31.33 16.61 37.74
N PHE A 158 -30.36 17.00 36.90
CA PHE A 158 -29.27 17.97 37.18
C PHE A 158 -28.68 18.35 35.79
N GLY A 159 -28.76 19.57 35.26
CA GLY A 159 -28.55 20.88 35.88
C GLY A 159 -27.04 21.11 36.03
N GLY A 160 -26.36 22.06 35.40
CA GLY A 160 -26.73 23.16 34.51
C GLY A 160 -25.54 24.12 34.41
N GLY A 161 -25.53 24.96 33.37
CA GLY A 161 -24.74 26.20 33.28
C GLY A 161 -23.26 26.04 32.86
N SER A 162 -22.58 27.05 32.34
CA SER A 162 -22.91 28.41 31.90
C SER A 162 -21.59 29.06 31.45
N GLY A 163 -21.60 29.85 30.38
CA GLY A 163 -20.59 30.86 30.07
C GLY A 163 -19.26 30.34 29.52
N GLY A 164 -18.52 31.04 28.67
CA GLY A 164 -18.61 32.40 28.16
C GLY A 164 -17.43 32.61 27.19
N GLY A 165 -17.56 33.55 26.26
CA GLY A 165 -16.50 33.89 25.31
C GLY A 165 -15.32 34.65 25.93
N GLY A 166 -14.18 34.65 25.24
CA GLY A 166 -13.01 35.48 25.60
C GLY A 166 -11.81 35.23 24.68
N LYS A 167 -11.16 36.32 24.24
CA LYS A 167 -10.09 36.40 23.24
C LYS A 167 -8.68 36.41 23.89
N SER A 168 -7.67 36.08 23.07
CA SER A 168 -6.31 36.70 23.01
C SER A 168 -5.14 36.15 23.87
N SER A 169 -3.96 36.20 23.21
CA SER A 169 -2.58 36.23 23.75
C SER A 169 -2.01 34.89 24.23
N GLY A 170 -0.83 34.39 23.88
CA GLY A 170 0.38 34.95 23.26
C GLY A 170 1.56 34.13 23.80
N GLY A 171 2.50 33.68 22.96
CA GLY A 171 3.67 32.90 23.39
C GLY A 171 4.37 32.24 22.22
N GLY A 172 5.37 32.92 21.67
CA GLY A 172 6.08 32.55 20.45
C GLY A 172 7.12 31.44 20.62
N PHE A 173 7.32 30.72 19.52
CA PHE A 173 8.55 29.98 19.21
C PHE A 173 8.93 30.39 17.79
N SER A 174 9.76 31.43 17.67
CA SER A 174 10.37 31.87 16.42
C SER A 174 11.75 31.20 16.26
N ASP A 175 11.94 30.57 15.12
CA ASP A 175 13.09 30.76 14.22
C ASP A 175 14.52 30.54 14.75
N ASP A 176 14.85 29.32 15.19
CA ASP A 176 16.24 28.89 15.48
C ASP A 176 16.65 27.63 14.69
N PHE A 177 16.08 27.36 13.51
CA PHE A 177 16.42 26.19 12.68
C PHE A 177 17.19 26.51 11.39
N ASP A 178 17.74 27.72 11.29
CA ASP A 178 18.33 28.24 10.05
C ASP A 178 19.82 28.61 10.16
N ASP A 179 20.60 27.88 10.97
CA ASP A 179 22.05 28.04 11.01
C ASP A 179 22.81 26.69 11.04
N ASP A 180 23.74 26.57 10.10
CA ASP A 180 24.89 25.65 10.03
C ASP A 180 24.69 24.20 9.54
N ILE A 181 24.64 24.04 8.21
CA ILE A 181 25.17 22.86 7.51
C ILE A 181 26.51 23.26 6.86
N PRO A 182 27.68 22.88 7.43
CA PRO A 182 28.97 23.20 6.83
C PRO A 182 29.30 22.31 5.62
N PHE A 183 29.94 22.94 4.63
CA PHE A 183 30.29 22.46 3.29
C PHE A 183 31.31 21.30 3.28
#